data_AF-A0A6P0TA58-F1
#
_entry.id   AF-A0A6P0TA58-F1
#
_cell.length_a   1.000
_cell.length_b   1.000
_cell.length_c   1.000
_cell.angle_alpha   90.00
_cell.angle_beta   90.00
_cell.angle_gamma   90.00
#
_symmetry.space_group_name_H-M   'P 1'
#
loop_
_entity.id
_entity.type
_entity.pdbx_description
1 polymer ?
#
loop_
_entity_poly.entity_id
_entity_poly.type
_entity_poly.pdbx_seq_one_letter_code
_entity_poly.pdbx_strand_id
1 'polypeptide(L)'
;MKLQSPTLILVFVAVTLGGFVVALELFQNNADDPVGDRQPLFEFTEAEVKRLTLEMSGQELQFEKEGDEWQMQLPSSAPANEATVVFLANLMVSAESDRVFAVEPENLRDFGFSPPLATIEVRLENDDTHRLILGGYDFDRSNIYAQTESEQDRAIALESSDRLGSSDSPGSPDSPDGDAESNADTDTQDEPDPSATVDVFIVSPSFETAINRPLEDWLQREEPEPDSELPEAEPSDIESPDAESPEAESPDAEPIPQP
;
A
#
# COMPACT_ATOMS: atom_id res chain seq x y z
N MET A 1 60.29 -10.68 28.71
CA MET A 1 60.22 -11.94 27.93
C MET A 1 60.71 -11.63 26.52
N LYS A 2 61.73 -12.34 26.00
CA LYS A 2 62.21 -12.18 24.63
C LYS A 2 61.20 -12.87 23.71
N LEU A 3 60.33 -12.10 23.07
CA LEU A 3 59.41 -12.62 22.06
C LEU A 3 60.26 -13.20 20.92
N GLN A 4 60.13 -14.50 20.67
CA GLN A 4 60.86 -15.14 19.59
C GLN A 4 60.32 -14.61 18.25
N SER A 5 61.21 -14.32 17.29
CA SER A 5 60.86 -13.84 15.94
C SER A 5 59.66 -14.54 15.28
N PRO A 6 59.44 -15.87 15.41
CA PRO A 6 58.23 -16.52 14.87
C PRO A 6 56.92 -16.07 15.53
N THR A 7 56.91 -15.73 16.82
CA THR A 7 55.72 -15.23 17.52
C THR A 7 55.31 -13.85 16.99
N LEU A 8 56.29 -13.03 16.64
CA LEU A 8 56.05 -11.69 16.09
C LEU A 8 55.46 -11.76 14.67
N ILE A 9 55.92 -12.74 13.87
CA ILE A 9 55.34 -13.02 12.55
C ILE A 9 53.88 -13.45 12.68
N LEU A 10 53.57 -14.33 13.63
CA LEU A 10 52.19 -14.82 13.82
C LEU A 10 51.25 -13.70 14.27
N VAL A 11 51.69 -12.82 15.18
CA VAL A 11 50.90 -11.64 15.59
C VAL A 11 50.70 -10.68 14.41
N PHE A 12 51.73 -10.45 13.60
CA PHE A 12 51.60 -9.59 12.42
C PHE A 12 50.58 -10.14 11.42
N VAL A 13 50.61 -11.45 11.16
CA VAL A 13 49.65 -12.15 10.29
C VAL A 13 48.23 -12.09 10.86
N ALA A 14 48.07 -12.26 12.18
CA ALA A 14 46.76 -12.17 12.82
C ALA A 14 46.17 -10.75 12.74
N VAL A 15 47.00 -9.72 12.90
CA VAL A 15 46.57 -8.32 12.79
C VAL A 15 46.24 -7.95 11.34
N THR A 16 47.02 -8.42 10.36
CA THR A 16 46.69 -8.19 8.94
C THR A 16 45.43 -8.93 8.52
N LEU A 17 45.23 -10.18 8.94
CA LEU A 17 43.99 -10.91 8.67
C LEU A 17 42.79 -10.29 9.38
N GLY A 18 42.89 -9.95 10.67
CA GLY A 18 41.81 -9.31 11.42
C GLY A 18 41.48 -7.92 10.85
N GLY A 19 42.49 -7.13 10.52
CA GLY A 19 42.33 -5.84 9.85
C GLY A 19 41.78 -5.97 8.44
N PHE A 20 42.11 -7.04 7.71
CA PHE A 20 41.59 -7.32 6.38
C PHE A 20 40.12 -7.76 6.43
N VAL A 21 39.73 -8.60 7.38
CA VAL A 21 38.31 -8.95 7.61
C VAL A 21 37.50 -7.72 7.98
N VAL A 22 38.00 -6.91 8.94
CA VAL A 22 37.35 -5.64 9.30
C VAL A 22 37.34 -4.65 8.13
N ALA A 23 38.38 -4.62 7.30
CA ALA A 23 38.39 -3.82 6.08
C ALA A 23 37.36 -4.32 5.08
N LEU A 24 37.23 -5.64 4.86
CA LEU A 24 36.20 -6.20 4.00
C LEU A 24 34.79 -5.89 4.52
N GLU A 25 34.56 -5.95 5.83
CA GLU A 25 33.30 -5.53 6.44
C GLU A 25 33.07 -4.02 6.29
N LEU A 26 34.09 -3.17 6.45
CA LEU A 26 33.99 -1.73 6.21
C LEU A 26 33.85 -1.37 4.73
N PHE A 27 34.35 -2.18 3.79
CA PHE A 27 34.21 -1.93 2.36
C PHE A 27 32.97 -2.60 1.74
N GLN A 28 32.40 -3.63 2.38
CA GLN A 28 31.10 -4.22 2.03
C GLN A 28 29.93 -3.49 2.69
N ASN A 29 30.12 -2.96 3.90
CA ASN A 29 29.13 -2.12 4.59
C ASN A 29 29.27 -0.63 4.25
N ASN A 30 30.22 -0.27 3.38
CA ASN A 30 30.27 0.99 2.65
C ASN A 30 29.78 0.79 1.21
N ALA A 31 28.72 0.00 1.01
CA ALA A 31 27.67 0.60 0.23
C ALA A 31 27.30 1.86 1.00
N ASP A 32 27.82 3.01 0.58
CA ASP A 32 27.01 4.21 0.64
C ASP A 32 25.60 3.72 0.30
N ASP A 33 24.66 3.68 1.25
CA ASP A 33 23.27 3.82 0.86
C ASP A 33 23.36 5.10 0.03
N PRO A 34 23.24 5.08 -1.32
CA PRO A 34 22.74 6.29 -1.90
C PRO A 34 21.48 6.55 -1.05
N VAL A 35 21.23 7.80 -0.67
CA VAL A 35 19.83 8.18 -0.62
C VAL A 35 19.36 7.89 -2.04
N GLY A 36 18.99 6.63 -2.29
CA GLY A 36 18.72 6.08 -3.59
C GLY A 36 17.58 6.91 -4.06
N ASP A 37 17.70 7.47 -5.25
CA ASP A 37 16.62 8.21 -5.86
C ASP A 37 15.40 7.28 -5.87
N ARG A 38 14.53 7.42 -4.85
CA ARG A 38 13.36 6.58 -4.68
C ARG A 38 12.51 6.83 -5.90
N GLN A 39 12.31 5.78 -6.68
CA GLN A 39 11.62 5.92 -7.94
C GLN A 39 10.13 5.73 -7.69
N PRO A 40 9.29 6.66 -8.16
CA PRO A 40 7.85 6.47 -8.09
C PRO A 40 7.48 5.23 -8.90
N LEU A 41 6.55 4.42 -8.36
CA LEU A 41 6.04 3.23 -9.03
C LEU A 41 4.99 3.58 -10.09
N PHE A 42 4.41 4.78 -10.02
CA PHE A 42 3.37 5.25 -10.92
C PHE A 42 3.58 6.72 -11.29
N GLU A 43 3.17 7.09 -12.49
CA GLU A 43 3.33 8.44 -13.06
C GLU A 43 1.98 9.15 -13.27
N PHE A 44 1.06 9.03 -12.31
CA PHE A 44 -0.23 9.73 -12.31
C PHE A 44 -0.42 10.55 -11.03
N THR A 45 -1.39 11.46 -11.04
CA THR A 45 -1.80 12.27 -9.90
C THR A 45 -3.14 11.82 -9.34
N GLU A 46 -3.41 12.12 -8.07
CA GLU A 46 -4.66 11.73 -7.41
C GLU A 46 -5.91 12.32 -8.12
N ALA A 47 -5.78 13.53 -8.68
CA ALA A 47 -6.87 14.17 -9.40
C ALA A 47 -7.31 13.43 -10.68
N GLU A 48 -6.41 12.65 -11.27
CA GLU A 48 -6.68 11.85 -12.48
C GLU A 48 -7.40 10.53 -12.15
N VAL A 49 -7.53 10.16 -10.88
CA VAL A 49 -8.16 8.90 -10.47
C VAL A 49 -9.68 9.02 -10.54
N LYS A 50 -10.29 8.16 -11.37
CA LYS A 50 -11.75 8.11 -11.59
C LYS A 50 -12.41 6.94 -10.85
N ARG A 51 -11.74 5.79 -10.78
CA ARG A 51 -12.21 4.61 -10.06
C ARG A 51 -11.08 4.02 -9.24
N LEU A 52 -11.40 3.57 -8.03
CA LEU A 52 -10.50 2.83 -7.17
C LEU A 52 -11.16 1.51 -6.77
N THR A 53 -10.47 0.40 -6.99
CA THR A 53 -10.89 -0.93 -6.58
C THR A 53 -9.88 -1.50 -5.60
N LEU A 54 -10.36 -2.07 -4.50
CA LEU A 54 -9.57 -2.69 -3.47
C LEU A 54 -10.11 -4.10 -3.19
N GLU A 55 -9.31 -5.11 -3.52
CA GLU A 55 -9.61 -6.51 -3.26
C GLU A 55 -8.80 -7.02 -2.08
N MET A 56 -9.46 -7.60 -1.08
CA MET A 56 -8.83 -8.11 0.14
C MET A 56 -9.58 -9.35 0.63
N SER A 57 -8.89 -10.48 0.81
CA SER A 57 -9.42 -11.66 1.53
C SER A 57 -10.87 -12.05 1.19
N GLY A 58 -11.24 -12.05 -0.10
CA GLY A 58 -12.58 -12.42 -0.57
C GLY A 58 -13.65 -11.32 -0.49
N GLN A 59 -13.25 -10.09 -0.17
CA GLN A 59 -14.06 -8.88 -0.23
C GLN A 59 -13.51 -7.94 -1.30
N GLU A 60 -14.40 -7.32 -2.07
CA GLU A 60 -14.07 -6.29 -3.04
C GLU A 60 -14.78 -5.00 -2.63
N LEU A 61 -14.02 -3.92 -2.55
CA LEU A 61 -14.53 -2.57 -2.42
C LEU A 61 -14.28 -1.84 -3.73
N GLN A 62 -15.31 -1.18 -4.24
CA GLN A 62 -15.20 -0.40 -5.47
C GLN A 62 -15.75 0.99 -5.22
N PHE A 63 -14.99 2.00 -5.63
CA PHE A 63 -15.31 3.41 -5.49
C PHE A 63 -15.20 4.09 -6.83
N GLU A 64 -16.16 4.94 -7.17
CA GLU A 64 -16.17 5.72 -8.40
C GLU A 64 -16.52 7.17 -8.09
N LYS A 65 -15.84 8.09 -8.77
CA LYS A 65 -16.09 9.52 -8.64
C LYS A 65 -17.30 9.90 -9.49
N GLU A 66 -18.39 10.32 -8.84
CA GLU A 66 -19.62 10.79 -9.47
C GLU A 66 -19.70 12.32 -9.34
N GLY A 67 -19.28 13.03 -10.39
CA GLY A 67 -19.09 14.48 -10.31
C GLY A 67 -17.89 14.81 -9.42
N ASP A 68 -18.13 15.48 -8.30
CA ASP A 68 -17.09 15.83 -7.32
C ASP A 68 -17.12 14.93 -6.07
N GLU A 69 -18.06 13.99 -5.98
CA GLU A 69 -18.26 13.15 -4.80
C GLU A 69 -17.85 11.70 -5.07
N TRP A 70 -17.20 11.06 -4.09
CA TRP A 70 -16.89 9.63 -4.16
C TRP A 70 -18.08 8.79 -3.74
N GLN A 71 -18.45 7.80 -4.55
CA GLN A 71 -19.50 6.83 -4.26
C GLN A 71 -18.90 5.43 -4.18
N MET A 72 -19.27 4.67 -3.15
CA MET A 72 -19.04 3.24 -3.11
C MET A 72 -20.03 2.56 -4.07
N GLN A 73 -19.56 1.61 -4.86
CA GLN A 73 -20.34 0.78 -5.78
C GLN A 73 -20.47 -0.65 -5.26
N LEU A 74 -19.41 -1.17 -4.61
CA LEU A 74 -19.38 -2.49 -3.98
C LEU A 74 -18.84 -2.40 -2.54
N PRO A 75 -19.37 -3.23 -1.62
CA PRO A 75 -20.40 -4.26 -1.82
C PRO A 75 -21.84 -3.71 -1.91
N SER A 76 -22.05 -2.43 -1.60
CA SER A 76 -23.34 -1.76 -1.69
C SER A 76 -23.16 -0.31 -2.12
N SER A 77 -24.13 0.23 -2.85
CA SER A 77 -24.11 1.63 -3.27
C SER A 77 -24.39 2.57 -2.10
N ALA A 78 -23.45 3.47 -1.80
CA ALA A 78 -23.57 4.47 -0.74
C ALA A 78 -22.51 5.58 -0.91
N PRO A 79 -22.73 6.79 -0.38
CA PRO A 79 -21.71 7.82 -0.33
C PRO A 79 -20.46 7.33 0.39
N ALA A 80 -19.31 7.48 -0.25
CA ALA A 80 -18.04 7.04 0.30
C ALA A 80 -17.41 8.15 1.16
N ASN A 81 -16.60 7.74 2.12
CA ASN A 81 -15.74 8.66 2.85
C ASN A 81 -14.61 9.11 1.93
N GLU A 82 -14.76 10.30 1.35
CA GLU A 82 -13.77 10.92 0.46
C GLU A 82 -12.37 10.90 1.05
N ALA A 83 -12.19 11.28 2.32
CA ALA A 83 -10.87 11.32 2.95
C ALA A 83 -10.20 9.93 2.99
N THR A 84 -10.98 8.87 3.21
CA THR A 84 -10.48 7.49 3.22
C THR A 84 -10.07 7.03 1.82
N VAL A 85 -10.88 7.32 0.79
CA VAL A 85 -10.60 6.95 -0.60
C VAL A 85 -9.40 7.73 -1.15
N VAL A 86 -9.39 9.05 -0.97
CA VAL A 86 -8.31 9.95 -1.38
C VAL A 86 -7.00 9.60 -0.67
N PHE A 87 -7.05 9.14 0.58
CA PHE A 87 -5.86 8.65 1.27
C PHE A 87 -5.23 7.45 0.55
N LEU A 88 -6.03 6.45 0.14
CA LEU A 88 -5.52 5.29 -0.58
C LEU A 88 -5.01 5.67 -1.98
N ALA A 89 -5.71 6.56 -2.68
CA ALA A 89 -5.24 7.09 -3.97
C ALA A 89 -3.88 7.79 -3.83
N ASN A 90 -3.71 8.64 -2.80
CA ASN A 90 -2.43 9.29 -2.52
C ASN A 90 -1.32 8.30 -2.14
N LEU A 91 -1.64 7.19 -1.45
CA LEU A 91 -0.67 6.14 -1.20
C LEU A 91 -0.17 5.50 -2.50
N MET A 92 -1.05 5.31 -3.50
CA MET A 92 -0.63 4.84 -4.81
C MET A 92 0.27 5.87 -5.52
N VAL A 93 -0.11 7.16 -5.53
CA VAL A 93 0.70 8.23 -6.16
C VAL A 93 2.07 8.37 -5.52
N SER A 94 2.15 8.26 -4.19
CA SER A 94 3.40 8.37 -3.42
C SER A 94 4.13 7.03 -3.28
N ALA A 95 3.64 5.96 -3.91
CA ALA A 95 4.29 4.67 -3.86
C ALA A 95 5.64 4.79 -4.57
N GLU A 96 6.70 4.55 -3.83
CA GLU A 96 8.07 4.64 -4.30
C GLU A 96 8.86 3.45 -3.77
N SER A 97 9.87 3.02 -4.51
CA SER A 97 10.81 1.99 -4.06
C SER A 97 12.24 2.40 -4.34
N ASP A 98 13.14 2.12 -3.41
CA ASP A 98 14.59 2.19 -3.60
C ASP A 98 15.20 0.82 -3.89
N ARG A 99 14.40 -0.25 -3.83
CA ARG A 99 14.83 -1.64 -4.00
C ARG A 99 13.90 -2.40 -4.93
N VAL A 100 14.48 -3.09 -5.89
CA VAL A 100 13.77 -3.98 -6.82
C VAL A 100 14.46 -5.33 -6.84
N PHE A 101 13.70 -6.40 -6.68
CA PHE A 101 14.17 -7.77 -6.79
C PHE A 101 13.63 -8.38 -8.07
N ALA A 102 14.53 -8.85 -8.93
CA ALA A 102 14.15 -9.73 -10.04
C ALA A 102 13.89 -11.13 -9.47
N VAL A 103 12.63 -11.55 -9.44
CA VAL A 103 12.19 -12.82 -8.82
C VAL A 103 11.64 -13.76 -9.89
N GLU A 104 12.08 -15.01 -9.88
CA GLU A 104 11.51 -16.03 -10.76
C GLU A 104 10.03 -16.29 -10.38
N PRO A 105 9.11 -16.46 -11.35
CA PRO A 105 7.69 -16.64 -11.07
C PRO A 105 7.35 -17.74 -10.05
N GLU A 106 8.13 -18.82 -10.03
CA GLU A 106 7.95 -19.93 -9.08
C GLU A 106 8.20 -19.54 -7.61
N ASN A 107 9.01 -18.52 -7.37
CA ASN A 107 9.40 -18.04 -6.05
C ASN A 107 8.46 -16.95 -5.53
N LEU A 108 7.53 -16.42 -6.32
CA LEU A 108 6.58 -15.36 -5.91
C LEU A 108 5.74 -15.74 -4.69
N ARG A 109 5.51 -17.04 -4.48
CA ARG A 109 4.81 -17.53 -3.29
C ARG A 109 5.56 -17.21 -2.00
N ASP A 110 6.90 -17.22 -2.02
CA ASP A 110 7.72 -16.93 -0.84
C ASP A 110 7.64 -15.44 -0.44
N PHE A 111 7.28 -14.58 -1.40
CA PHE A 111 7.01 -13.16 -1.18
C PHE A 111 5.55 -12.86 -0.82
N GLY A 112 4.71 -13.89 -0.65
CA GLY A 112 3.33 -13.74 -0.19
C GLY A 112 2.34 -13.27 -1.26
N PHE A 113 2.60 -13.54 -2.54
CA PHE A 113 1.67 -13.22 -3.64
C PHE A 113 0.66 -14.32 -3.96
N SER A 114 0.62 -15.41 -3.17
CA SER A 114 -0.31 -16.53 -3.38
C SER A 114 -0.80 -17.13 -2.04
N PRO A 115 -1.92 -16.65 -1.48
CA PRO A 115 -2.70 -15.47 -1.93
C PRO A 115 -2.00 -14.14 -1.56
N PRO A 116 -2.23 -13.05 -2.32
CA PRO A 116 -1.77 -11.72 -1.95
C PRO A 116 -2.52 -11.19 -0.73
N LEU A 117 -1.92 -10.21 -0.04
CA LEU A 117 -2.53 -9.50 1.07
C LEU A 117 -3.71 -8.63 0.59
N ALA A 118 -3.49 -7.87 -0.49
CA ALA A 118 -4.51 -7.09 -1.17
C ALA A 118 -4.10 -6.75 -2.59
N THR A 119 -5.07 -6.39 -3.41
CA THR A 119 -4.86 -5.85 -4.76
C THR A 119 -5.55 -4.50 -4.84
N ILE A 120 -4.80 -3.46 -5.21
CA ILE A 120 -5.32 -2.11 -5.41
C ILE A 120 -5.24 -1.81 -6.89
N GLU A 121 -6.37 -1.46 -7.49
CA GLU A 121 -6.46 -1.03 -8.89
C GLU A 121 -7.01 0.39 -8.94
N VAL A 122 -6.37 1.24 -9.74
CA VAL A 122 -6.88 2.58 -10.06
C VAL A 122 -7.14 2.66 -11.55
N ARG A 123 -8.30 3.21 -11.92
CA ARG A 123 -8.59 3.61 -13.30
C ARG A 123 -8.60 5.12 -13.39
N LEU A 124 -7.85 5.64 -14.34
CA LEU A 124 -7.71 7.06 -14.58
C LEU A 124 -8.83 7.59 -15.49
N GLU A 125 -8.90 8.92 -15.62
CA GLU A 125 -9.88 9.60 -16.50
C GLU A 125 -9.73 9.23 -17.99
N ASN A 126 -8.51 8.89 -18.42
CA ASN A 126 -8.20 8.44 -19.78
C ASN A 126 -8.44 6.93 -19.99
N ASP A 127 -9.06 6.26 -19.01
CA ASP A 127 -9.30 4.82 -18.93
C ASP A 127 -8.06 3.94 -18.72
N ASP A 128 -6.85 4.51 -18.61
CA ASP A 128 -5.65 3.77 -18.24
C ASP A 128 -5.82 3.14 -16.85
N THR A 129 -5.33 1.91 -16.70
CA THR A 129 -5.46 1.16 -15.45
C THR A 129 -4.09 0.81 -14.87
N HIS A 130 -3.89 1.11 -13.58
CA HIS A 130 -2.69 0.75 -12.84
C HIS A 130 -3.03 -0.13 -11.65
N ARG A 131 -2.22 -1.16 -11.41
CA ARG A 131 -2.43 -2.10 -10.32
C ARG A 131 -1.20 -2.26 -9.45
N LEU A 132 -1.43 -2.30 -8.13
CA LEU A 132 -0.45 -2.63 -7.12
C LEU A 132 -0.94 -3.87 -6.35
N ILE A 133 -0.21 -4.96 -6.46
CA ILE A 133 -0.47 -6.20 -5.74
C ILE A 133 0.42 -6.20 -4.50
N LEU A 134 -0.17 -6.27 -3.32
CA LEU A 134 0.54 -6.32 -2.04
C LEU A 134 0.73 -7.77 -1.62
N GLY A 135 1.97 -8.15 -1.36
CA GLY A 135 2.38 -9.47 -0.91
C GLY A 135 2.52 -9.55 0.61
N GLY A 136 3.50 -10.33 1.05
CA GLY A 136 3.88 -10.48 2.45
C GLY A 136 4.78 -9.35 2.96
N TYR A 137 5.12 -9.45 4.23
CA TYR A 137 6.07 -8.55 4.88
C TYR A 137 7.51 -8.94 4.55
N ASP A 138 8.41 -7.95 4.60
CA ASP A 138 9.85 -8.22 4.63
C ASP A 138 10.28 -8.88 5.96
N PHE A 139 11.56 -9.23 6.06
CA PHE A 139 12.08 -10.05 7.17
C PHE A 139 11.88 -9.42 8.56
N ASP A 140 12.04 -8.10 8.69
CA ASP A 140 11.84 -7.38 9.94
C ASP A 140 10.42 -6.83 10.12
N ARG A 141 9.55 -7.05 9.12
CA ARG A 141 8.15 -6.62 9.06
C ARG A 141 8.00 -5.10 9.13
N SER A 142 8.99 -4.37 8.64
CA SER A 142 8.94 -2.91 8.53
C SER A 142 8.31 -2.45 7.21
N ASN A 143 8.30 -3.32 6.18
CA ASN A 143 7.75 -3.01 4.87
C ASN A 143 6.96 -4.18 4.27
N ILE A 144 6.33 -3.93 3.13
CA ILE A 144 5.50 -4.89 2.40
C ILE A 144 6.09 -5.10 1.00
N TYR A 145 6.15 -6.34 0.53
CA TYR A 145 6.48 -6.63 -0.86
C TYR A 145 5.35 -6.23 -1.79
N ALA A 146 5.66 -5.67 -2.96
CA ALA A 146 4.66 -5.30 -3.94
C ALA A 146 5.06 -5.68 -5.36
N GLN A 147 4.07 -5.93 -6.22
CA GLN A 147 4.24 -6.03 -7.67
C GLN A 147 3.37 -4.98 -8.33
N THR A 148 3.91 -4.32 -9.34
CA THR A 148 3.12 -3.49 -10.25
C THR A 148 2.70 -4.33 -11.44
N GLU A 149 1.50 -4.08 -11.96
CA GLU A 149 1.08 -4.66 -13.22
C GLU A 149 0.48 -3.54 -14.07
N SER A 150 1.14 -3.23 -15.17
CA SER A 150 0.62 -2.30 -16.17
C SER A 150 -0.22 -3.04 -17.21
N GLU A 151 -1.09 -2.32 -17.93
CA GLU A 151 -1.83 -2.90 -19.06
C GLU A 151 -0.89 -3.45 -20.15
N GLN A 152 0.32 -2.90 -20.29
CA GLN A 152 1.35 -3.40 -21.20
C GLN A 152 1.80 -4.81 -20.79
N ASP A 153 2.07 -5.03 -19.51
CA ASP A 153 2.52 -6.33 -18.98
C ASP A 153 1.39 -7.37 -19.04
N ARG A 154 0.16 -6.92 -18.82
CA ARG A 154 -1.04 -7.76 -18.89
C ARG A 154 -1.37 -8.21 -20.31
N ALA A 155 -1.19 -7.35 -21.32
CA ALA A 155 -1.35 -7.75 -22.73
C ALA A 155 -0.38 -8.88 -23.09
N ILE A 156 0.87 -8.78 -22.64
CA ILE A 156 1.91 -9.81 -22.82
C ILE A 156 1.54 -11.12 -22.09
N ALA A 157 1.03 -11.03 -20.86
CA ALA A 157 0.60 -12.20 -20.08
C ALA A 157 -0.66 -12.90 -20.63
N LEU A 158 -1.59 -12.14 -21.22
CA LEU A 158 -2.81 -12.69 -21.82
C LEU A 158 -2.54 -13.34 -23.18
N GLU A 159 -1.69 -12.75 -24.03
CA GLU A 159 -1.30 -13.34 -25.32
C GLU A 159 -0.52 -14.66 -25.17
N SER A 160 0.26 -14.80 -24.09
CA SER A 160 0.99 -16.04 -23.78
C SER A 160 0.07 -17.16 -23.25
N SER A 161 -1.04 -16.81 -22.59
CA SER A 161 -2.03 -17.76 -22.05
C SER A 161 -2.84 -18.45 -23.15
N ASP A 162 -3.21 -17.75 -24.23
CA ASP A 162 -3.98 -18.32 -25.35
C ASP A 162 -3.18 -19.34 -26.18
N ARG A 163 -1.84 -19.26 -26.19
CA ARG A 163 -0.97 -20.15 -26.97
C ARG A 163 -0.77 -21.54 -26.37
N LEU A 164 -0.94 -21.69 -25.04
CA LEU A 164 -0.79 -22.98 -24.34
C LEU A 164 -2.06 -23.85 -24.42
N GLY A 165 -3.17 -23.32 -24.93
CA GLY A 165 -4.44 -24.04 -25.12
C GLY A 165 -4.53 -24.87 -26.41
N SER A 166 -3.66 -24.64 -27.40
CA SER A 166 -3.64 -25.38 -28.66
C SER A 166 -2.62 -26.53 -28.63
N SER A 167 -2.85 -27.50 -27.75
CA SER A 167 -2.22 -28.83 -27.88
C SER A 167 -2.96 -29.61 -28.97
N ASP A 168 -2.61 -29.34 -30.23
CA ASP A 168 -3.07 -30.12 -31.37
C ASP A 168 -2.47 -31.54 -31.25
N SER A 169 -3.34 -32.52 -31.02
CA SER A 169 -2.96 -33.94 -31.09
C SER A 169 -2.75 -34.32 -32.56
N PRO A 170 -1.54 -34.70 -33.00
CA PRO A 170 -1.38 -35.21 -34.35
C PRO A 170 -1.94 -36.63 -34.42
N GLY A 171 -3.16 -36.75 -34.95
CA GLY A 171 -3.67 -38.01 -35.45
C GLY A 171 -2.81 -38.49 -36.62
N SER A 172 -2.26 -39.70 -36.53
CA SER A 172 -1.89 -40.49 -37.70
C SER A 172 -3.17 -41.13 -38.31
N PRO A 173 -3.18 -41.64 -39.56
CA PRO A 173 -2.12 -41.76 -40.57
C PRO A 173 -2.54 -41.33 -42.01
N ASP A 174 -1.58 -41.27 -42.93
CA ASP A 174 -1.51 -41.96 -44.26
C ASP A 174 -0.67 -41.15 -45.27
N SER A 175 0.26 -41.83 -45.94
CA SER A 175 0.97 -41.36 -47.15
C SER A 175 0.20 -41.84 -48.41
N PRO A 176 0.49 -41.42 -49.67
CA PRO A 176 1.74 -40.83 -50.16
C PRO A 176 1.63 -39.77 -51.29
N ASP A 177 2.81 -39.32 -51.72
CA ASP A 177 3.20 -38.68 -52.98
C ASP A 177 2.95 -37.18 -53.17
N GLY A 178 4.06 -36.45 -53.37
CA GLY A 178 4.05 -35.10 -53.92
C GLY A 178 5.27 -34.29 -53.51
N ASP A 179 6.29 -34.28 -54.37
CA ASP A 179 7.45 -33.39 -54.30
C ASP A 179 7.05 -31.91 -54.14
N ALA A 180 7.62 -31.18 -53.18
CA ALA A 180 7.98 -29.76 -53.33
C ALA A 180 8.67 -29.20 -52.07
N GLU A 181 9.90 -28.77 -52.29
CA GLU A 181 10.42 -27.46 -51.87
C GLU A 181 10.64 -27.22 -50.37
N SER A 182 11.91 -27.47 -50.01
CA SER A 182 12.69 -26.77 -48.99
C SER A 182 12.37 -25.27 -48.92
N ASN A 183 11.58 -24.88 -47.92
CA ASN A 183 11.70 -23.57 -47.30
C ASN A 183 12.16 -23.81 -45.86
N ALA A 184 13.45 -23.64 -45.63
CA ALA A 184 13.99 -23.42 -44.30
C ALA A 184 13.66 -21.97 -43.91
N ASP A 185 12.39 -21.73 -43.56
CA ASP A 185 12.06 -20.66 -42.64
C ASP A 185 12.35 -21.21 -41.25
N THR A 186 13.51 -20.84 -40.73
CA THR A 186 13.76 -20.85 -39.30
C THR A 186 12.77 -19.86 -38.71
N ASP A 187 11.58 -20.37 -38.39
CA ASP A 187 10.69 -19.80 -37.38
C ASP A 187 11.50 -19.82 -36.09
N THR A 188 12.24 -18.75 -35.84
CA THR A 188 12.69 -18.43 -34.50
C THR A 188 11.42 -18.17 -33.73
N GLN A 189 10.88 -19.24 -33.12
CA GLN A 189 9.95 -19.11 -32.02
C GLN A 189 10.60 -18.14 -31.03
N ASP A 190 10.07 -16.93 -30.94
CA ASP A 190 10.01 -16.18 -29.69
C ASP A 190 9.20 -17.07 -28.72
N GLU A 191 9.84 -18.13 -28.19
CA GLU A 191 9.44 -18.67 -26.91
C GLU A 191 9.59 -17.51 -25.92
N PRO A 192 8.52 -17.12 -25.21
CA PRO A 192 8.69 -16.21 -24.08
C PRO A 192 9.67 -16.87 -23.13
N ASP A 193 10.81 -16.22 -22.90
CA ASP A 193 11.88 -16.73 -22.06
C ASP A 193 11.29 -17.14 -20.70
N PRO A 194 11.28 -18.43 -20.32
CA PRO A 194 10.78 -18.86 -19.01
C PRO A 194 11.61 -18.31 -17.85
N SER A 195 12.72 -17.61 -18.15
CA SER A 195 13.57 -16.87 -17.23
C SER A 195 13.15 -15.40 -17.07
N ALA A 196 12.00 -14.98 -17.62
CA ALA A 196 11.47 -13.64 -17.39
C ALA A 196 11.12 -13.48 -15.90
N THR A 197 12.06 -12.93 -15.16
CA THR A 197 11.90 -12.55 -13.75
C THR A 197 10.86 -11.43 -13.63
N VAL A 198 10.07 -11.47 -12.58
CA VAL A 198 9.11 -10.42 -12.22
C VAL A 198 9.74 -9.50 -11.19
N ASP A 199 9.56 -8.20 -11.38
CA ASP A 199 10.06 -7.19 -10.46
C ASP A 199 9.19 -7.13 -9.20
N VAL A 200 9.85 -7.33 -8.05
CA VAL A 200 9.24 -7.19 -6.72
C VAL A 200 9.82 -5.97 -6.03
N PHE A 201 8.94 -5.06 -5.63
CA PHE A 201 9.25 -3.80 -4.95
C PHE A 201 9.06 -3.92 -3.44
N ILE A 202 9.57 -2.94 -2.69
CA ILE A 202 9.27 -2.76 -1.26
C ILE A 202 8.50 -1.46 -1.09
N VAL A 203 7.34 -1.52 -0.44
CA VAL A 203 6.48 -0.36 -0.19
C VAL A 203 6.20 -0.15 1.29
N SER A 204 5.79 1.09 1.62
CA SER A 204 5.50 1.54 2.98
C SER A 204 4.41 0.70 3.68
N PRO A 205 4.51 0.47 5.00
CA PRO A 205 3.46 -0.19 5.79
C PRO A 205 2.16 0.64 5.89
N SER A 206 2.16 1.90 5.43
CA SER A 206 0.93 2.70 5.34
C SER A 206 -0.16 2.03 4.50
N PHE A 207 0.23 1.19 3.52
CA PHE A 207 -0.70 0.38 2.76
C PHE A 207 -1.48 -0.62 3.64
N GLU A 208 -0.80 -1.31 4.57
CA GLU A 208 -1.47 -2.20 5.54
C GLU A 208 -2.51 -1.43 6.36
N THR A 209 -2.15 -0.23 6.82
CA THR A 209 -3.07 0.62 7.60
C THR A 209 -4.29 1.05 6.77
N ALA A 210 -4.12 1.28 5.47
CA ALA A 210 -5.23 1.65 4.59
C ALA A 210 -6.19 0.48 4.35
N ILE A 211 -5.66 -0.70 4.04
CA ILE A 211 -6.46 -1.86 3.64
C ILE A 211 -7.15 -2.55 4.83
N ASN A 212 -6.57 -2.49 6.02
CA ASN A 212 -7.17 -3.10 7.23
C ASN A 212 -8.29 -2.26 7.88
N ARG A 213 -8.76 -1.19 7.21
CA ARG A 213 -9.87 -0.36 7.71
C ARG A 213 -11.20 -1.11 7.65
N PRO A 214 -12.05 -1.01 8.68
CA PRO A 214 -13.40 -1.58 8.63
C PRO A 214 -14.23 -0.94 7.52
N LEU A 215 -15.18 -1.68 6.95
CA LEU A 215 -16.05 -1.20 5.87
C LEU A 215 -16.74 0.14 6.21
N GLU A 216 -17.10 0.35 7.48
CA GLU A 216 -17.77 1.56 7.96
C GLU A 216 -16.92 2.83 7.78
N ASP A 217 -15.59 2.73 7.84
CA ASP A 217 -14.68 3.87 7.66
C ASP A 217 -14.58 4.32 6.19
N TRP A 218 -14.99 3.45 5.26
CA TRP A 218 -15.07 3.74 3.83
C TRP A 218 -16.38 4.41 3.43
N LEU A 219 -17.37 4.44 4.33
CA LEU A 219 -18.67 5.07 4.10
C LEU A 219 -18.70 6.46 4.74
N GLN A 220 -19.39 7.40 4.09
CA GLN A 220 -19.61 8.72 4.67
C GLN A 220 -20.42 8.55 5.96
N ARG A 221 -19.91 9.11 7.07
CA ARG A 221 -20.68 9.19 8.31
C ARG A 221 -21.80 10.22 8.13
N GLU A 222 -23.03 9.81 8.38
CA GLU A 222 -24.14 10.73 8.58
C GLU A 222 -23.82 11.58 9.81
N GLU A 223 -23.44 12.85 9.61
CA GLU A 223 -23.37 13.80 10.72
C GLU A 223 -24.79 13.97 11.26
N PRO A 224 -25.01 13.89 12.58
CA PRO A 224 -26.31 14.21 13.14
C PRO A 224 -26.62 15.66 12.77
N GLU A 225 -27.72 15.85 12.02
CA GLU A 225 -28.26 17.17 11.71
C GLU A 225 -28.22 18.04 12.98
N PRO A 226 -27.69 19.27 12.92
CA PRO A 226 -27.66 20.13 14.10
C PRO A 226 -29.10 20.35 14.56
N ASP A 227 -29.43 19.81 15.74
CA ASP A 227 -30.73 19.92 16.41
C ASP A 227 -31.28 21.35 16.26
N SER A 228 -32.17 21.52 15.28
CA SER A 228 -32.78 22.82 14.98
C SER A 228 -33.97 23.12 15.90
N GLU A 229 -34.05 22.49 17.07
CA GLU A 229 -35.12 22.72 18.04
C GLU A 229 -34.57 22.72 19.48
N LEU A 230 -33.69 23.68 19.81
CA LEU A 230 -33.69 24.20 21.18
C LEU A 230 -34.94 25.07 21.32
N PRO A 231 -35.93 24.71 22.16
CA PRO A 231 -37.07 25.59 22.39
C PRO A 231 -36.53 26.90 22.97
N GLU A 232 -36.79 27.98 22.27
CA GLU A 232 -36.57 29.35 22.71
C GLU A 232 -37.23 29.47 24.10
N ALA A 233 -36.41 29.55 25.15
CA ALA A 233 -36.92 29.71 26.50
C ALA A 233 -37.64 31.05 26.57
N GLU A 234 -38.98 31.03 26.48
CA GLU A 234 -39.80 32.21 26.70
C GLU A 234 -39.42 32.81 28.07
N PRO A 235 -39.01 34.08 28.15
CA PRO A 235 -38.76 34.71 29.43
C PRO A 235 -40.10 34.84 30.15
N SER A 236 -40.39 33.89 31.04
CA SER A 236 -41.49 33.97 31.98
C SER A 236 -41.41 35.28 32.73
N ASP A 237 -42.47 36.08 32.64
CA ASP A 237 -42.69 37.35 33.31
C ASP A 237 -42.18 37.33 34.76
N ILE A 238 -41.04 37.97 35.01
CA ILE A 238 -40.63 38.33 36.36
C ILE A 238 -41.41 39.59 36.70
N GLU A 239 -42.56 39.38 37.32
CA GLU A 239 -43.32 40.44 37.99
C GLU A 239 -42.43 41.04 39.09
N SER A 240 -42.02 42.29 38.91
CA SER A 240 -41.32 43.08 39.91
C SER A 240 -42.23 43.34 41.11
N PRO A 241 -41.83 43.01 42.36
CA PRO A 241 -42.36 43.70 43.51
C PRO A 241 -41.47 44.89 43.87
N ASP A 242 -42.16 46.01 44.01
CA ASP A 242 -41.74 47.34 44.45
C ASP A 242 -40.77 47.37 45.64
N ALA A 243 -39.97 48.42 45.66
CA ALA A 243 -38.96 48.73 46.67
C ALA A 243 -39.58 49.07 48.03
N GLU A 244 -38.97 48.60 49.12
CA GLU A 244 -38.98 49.36 50.38
C GLU A 244 -37.71 49.07 51.19
N SER A 245 -36.80 50.04 51.22
CA SER A 245 -35.80 50.16 52.29
C SER A 245 -36.50 50.55 53.59
N PRO A 246 -35.96 50.12 54.74
CA PRO A 246 -35.56 51.16 55.67
C PRO A 246 -34.19 50.96 56.31
N GLU A 247 -33.77 52.08 56.87
CA GLU A 247 -32.49 52.51 57.42
C GLU A 247 -31.92 51.67 58.58
N ALA A 248 -30.62 51.92 58.81
CA ALA A 248 -29.76 51.31 59.81
C ALA A 248 -30.10 51.70 61.27
N GLU A 249 -29.83 50.80 62.22
CA GLU A 249 -29.32 51.17 63.54
C GLU A 249 -28.66 49.97 64.26
N SER A 250 -27.35 50.07 64.52
CA SER A 250 -26.65 49.40 65.65
C SER A 250 -27.09 50.11 66.94
N PRO A 251 -27.04 49.53 68.18
CA PRO A 251 -25.84 48.87 68.73
C PRO A 251 -26.07 47.84 69.88
N ASP A 252 -24.95 47.40 70.44
CA ASP A 252 -24.71 47.12 71.87
C ASP A 252 -24.87 45.69 72.43
N ALA A 253 -24.16 45.48 73.54
CA ALA A 253 -23.39 44.29 73.86
C ALA A 253 -23.95 43.43 75.00
N GLU A 254 -23.49 42.16 75.03
CA GLU A 254 -23.29 41.25 76.20
C GLU A 254 -24.53 40.75 77.01
N PRO A 255 -24.40 39.70 77.86
CA PRO A 255 -23.36 38.65 77.98
C PRO A 255 -23.92 37.20 78.10
N ILE A 256 -22.99 36.24 78.16
CA ILE A 256 -23.14 34.78 78.41
C ILE A 256 -23.72 34.50 79.82
N PRO A 257 -24.35 33.33 80.10
CA PRO A 257 -23.63 32.32 80.89
C PRO A 257 -23.88 30.85 80.48
N GLN A 258 -22.91 30.00 80.84
CA GLN A 258 -22.86 28.53 80.73
C GLN A 258 -23.83 27.83 81.71
N PRO A 259 -23.98 26.48 81.72
CA PRO A 259 -22.93 25.51 82.09
C PRO A 259 -22.51 24.50 81.01
#